data_AF-A0AAV8YS25-F1
#
_entry.id   AF-A0AAV8YS25-F1
#
_cell.length_a   1.000
_cell.length_b   1.000
_cell.length_c   1.000
_cell.angle_alpha   90.00
_cell.angle_beta   90.00
_cell.angle_gamma   90.00
#
_symmetry.space_group_name_H-M   'P 1'
#
loop_
_entity.id
_entity.type
_entity.pdbx_description
1 polymer ?
#
loop_
_entity_poly.entity_id
_entity_poly.type
_entity_poly.pdbx_seq_one_letter_code
_entity_poly.pdbx_strand_id
1 'polypeptide(L)'
;MHRACAKTHGNETSHSEKKMKGGKLTGKLIDELTVYYGLAIRRHSNSLTEIKNAVWATLYHKCSTDDEPRHEYCPQGPESWCSWQQGKAAGTLDEYEHDKPLHDDVIAAFALCVGGFTQNANEIFNNNIWRIAPKSHNGGAVITNITANIAACVFNEGASSYMQIMHELGIKIGRDCRTICETQDEARIDIAEIRALDATREGRINRRRG
;
A
#
# COMPACT_ATOMS: atom_id res chain seq x y z
N MET A 1 -6.91 -12.04 23.06
CA MET A 1 -6.52 -13.46 22.99
C MET A 1 -6.34 -13.83 21.53
N HIS A 2 -5.08 -13.96 21.10
CA HIS A 2 -4.71 -14.35 19.74
C HIS A 2 -5.02 -15.83 19.49
N ARG A 3 -5.46 -16.16 18.28
CA ARG A 3 -5.28 -17.49 17.70
C ARG A 3 -4.58 -17.36 16.35
N ALA A 4 -3.30 -17.74 16.37
CA ALA A 4 -2.54 -18.07 15.18
C ALA A 4 -3.05 -19.38 14.59
N CYS A 5 -3.07 -19.49 13.26
CA CYS A 5 -3.13 -20.78 12.57
C CYS A 5 -1.80 -20.97 11.86
N ALA A 6 -0.93 -21.78 12.48
CA ALA A 6 0.26 -22.30 11.83
C ALA A 6 -0.14 -23.33 10.78
N LYS A 7 0.43 -23.25 9.58
CA LYS A 7 0.57 -24.41 8.69
C LYS A 7 2.01 -24.47 8.18
N THR A 8 2.52 -25.68 8.27
CA THR A 8 3.89 -26.15 8.09
C THR A 8 4.41 -26.03 6.66
N HIS A 9 5.72 -25.83 6.53
CA HIS A 9 6.46 -25.85 5.27
C HIS A 9 6.35 -27.20 4.54
N GLY A 10 6.05 -27.13 3.24
CA GLY A 10 6.30 -28.16 2.24
C GLY A 10 6.72 -27.46 0.94
N ASN A 11 7.93 -27.77 0.47
CA ASN A 11 8.60 -27.12 -0.65
C ASN A 11 8.36 -27.93 -1.94
N GLU A 12 7.53 -27.44 -2.86
CA GLU A 12 7.47 -27.94 -4.24
C GLU A 12 7.20 -26.79 -5.22
N THR A 13 8.21 -26.48 -6.02
CA THR A 13 8.15 -25.54 -7.15
C THR A 13 7.40 -26.18 -8.31
N SER A 14 6.21 -25.67 -8.62
CA SER A 14 5.62 -25.83 -9.96
C SER A 14 5.00 -24.51 -10.42
N HIS A 15 5.69 -23.87 -11.36
CA HIS A 15 5.14 -22.78 -12.18
C HIS A 15 3.99 -23.38 -13.00
N SER A 16 2.76 -23.24 -12.49
CA SER A 16 1.56 -23.29 -13.30
C SER A 16 1.04 -21.86 -13.43
N GLU A 17 1.16 -21.29 -14.63
CA GLU A 17 0.50 -20.03 -14.98
C GLU A 17 -1.02 -20.26 -14.88
N LYS A 18 -1.58 -20.03 -13.69
CA LYS A 18 -3.03 -19.99 -13.51
C LYS A 18 -3.56 -18.80 -14.29
N LYS A 19 -4.25 -19.11 -15.39
CA LYS A 19 -4.92 -18.16 -16.27
C LYS A 19 -5.95 -17.33 -15.46
N MET A 20 -5.55 -16.11 -15.11
CA MET A 20 -6.24 -15.17 -14.21
C MET A 20 -7.58 -14.70 -14.80
N LYS A 21 -8.69 -15.28 -14.34
CA LYS A 21 -10.07 -14.97 -14.78
C LYS A 21 -10.92 -14.43 -13.61
N GLY A 22 -10.97 -13.11 -13.46
CA GLY A 22 -11.89 -12.39 -12.56
C GLY A 22 -11.20 -11.38 -11.63
N GLY A 23 -11.81 -10.21 -11.41
CA GLY A 23 -11.40 -9.25 -10.37
C GLY A 23 -10.14 -8.41 -10.63
N LYS A 24 -9.60 -8.38 -11.85
CA LYS A 24 -8.39 -7.59 -12.16
C LYS A 24 -8.63 -6.10 -11.91
N LEU A 25 -7.62 -5.41 -11.37
CA LEU A 25 -7.60 -3.96 -11.32
C LEU A 25 -7.59 -3.40 -12.75
N THR A 26 -8.72 -2.86 -13.19
CA THR A 26 -8.88 -2.24 -14.52
C THR A 26 -8.90 -0.72 -14.39
N GLY A 27 -8.59 0.00 -15.46
CA GLY A 27 -8.70 1.47 -15.47
C GLY A 27 -10.10 1.95 -15.03
N LYS A 28 -11.16 1.30 -15.53
CA LYS A 28 -12.54 1.59 -15.12
C LYS A 28 -12.76 1.45 -13.62
N LEU A 29 -12.24 0.36 -13.03
CA LEU A 29 -12.36 0.14 -11.59
C LEU A 29 -11.57 1.17 -10.78
N ILE A 30 -10.39 1.58 -11.26
CA ILE A 30 -9.59 2.66 -10.64
C ILE A 30 -10.36 3.99 -10.67
N ASP A 31 -10.99 4.32 -11.80
CA ASP A 31 -11.80 5.52 -11.96
C ASP A 31 -12.99 5.50 -10.99
N GLU A 32 -13.71 4.37 -10.91
CA GLU A 32 -14.81 4.19 -9.97
C GLU A 32 -14.35 4.40 -8.51
N LEU A 33 -13.29 3.73 -8.08
CA LEU A 33 -12.76 3.86 -6.72
C LEU A 33 -12.31 5.30 -6.41
N THR A 34 -11.73 5.99 -7.38
CA THR A 34 -11.30 7.39 -7.24
C THR A 34 -12.50 8.32 -7.05
N VAL A 35 -13.60 8.08 -7.78
CA VAL A 35 -14.85 8.84 -7.62
C VAL A 35 -15.45 8.63 -6.23
N TYR A 36 -15.55 7.38 -5.76
CA TYR A 36 -16.07 7.07 -4.42
C TYR A 36 -15.22 7.71 -3.31
N TYR A 37 -13.89 7.62 -3.43
CA TYR A 37 -12.97 8.25 -2.50
C TYR A 37 -13.16 9.78 -2.46
N GLY A 38 -13.30 10.42 -3.63
CA GLY A 38 -13.59 11.85 -3.71
C GLY A 38 -14.94 12.22 -3.09
N LEU A 39 -15.97 11.40 -3.28
CA LEU A 39 -17.29 11.60 -2.67
C LEU A 39 -17.25 11.48 -1.14
N ALA A 40 -16.53 10.50 -0.60
CA ALA A 40 -16.35 10.34 0.84
C ALA A 40 -15.79 11.62 1.49
N ILE A 41 -14.75 12.21 0.89
CA ILE A 41 -14.15 13.46 1.38
C ILE A 41 -15.13 14.64 1.28
N ARG A 42 -15.82 14.80 0.15
CA ARG A 42 -16.71 15.94 -0.08
C ARG A 42 -17.95 15.91 0.81
N ARG A 43 -18.54 14.72 1.04
CA ARG A 43 -19.76 14.56 1.83
C ARG A 43 -19.51 14.62 3.34
N HIS A 44 -18.31 14.25 3.79
CA HIS A 44 -17.97 14.14 5.21
C HIS A 44 -16.78 15.02 5.62
N SER A 45 -16.58 16.17 4.96
CA SER A 45 -15.39 17.03 5.12
C SER A 45 -15.09 17.48 6.55
N ASN A 46 -16.10 17.43 7.42
CA ASN A 46 -16.04 17.89 8.80
C ASN A 46 -15.73 16.76 9.80
N SER A 47 -15.77 15.49 9.38
CA SER A 47 -15.58 14.33 10.25
C SER A 47 -14.62 13.32 9.63
N LEU A 48 -13.41 13.22 10.19
CA LEU A 48 -12.41 12.25 9.71
C LEU A 48 -12.91 10.81 9.91
N THR A 49 -13.66 10.55 10.98
CA THR A 49 -14.26 9.24 11.26
C THR A 49 -15.26 8.85 10.18
N GLU A 50 -16.13 9.78 9.76
CA GLU A 50 -17.09 9.51 8.70
C GLU A 50 -16.43 9.33 7.34
N ILE A 51 -15.40 10.12 7.02
CA ILE A 51 -14.60 9.90 5.80
C ILE A 51 -14.02 8.49 5.81
N LYS A 52 -13.41 8.06 6.93
CA LYS A 52 -12.86 6.70 7.07
C LYS A 52 -13.93 5.65 6.84
N ASN A 53 -15.09 5.78 7.50
CA ASN A 53 -16.19 4.82 7.36
C ASN A 53 -16.70 4.76 5.91
N ALA A 54 -16.84 5.90 5.22
CA ALA A 54 -17.27 5.94 3.83
C ALA A 54 -16.25 5.32 2.86
N VAL A 55 -14.95 5.49 3.12
CA VAL A 55 -13.89 4.81 2.34
C VAL A 55 -13.94 3.30 2.58
N TRP A 56 -14.09 2.87 3.84
CA TRP A 56 -14.23 1.46 4.19
C TRP A 56 -15.49 0.83 3.58
N ALA A 57 -16.61 1.55 3.57
CA ALA A 57 -17.84 1.11 2.91
C ALA A 57 -17.62 0.77 1.44
N THR A 58 -16.81 1.57 0.73
CA THR A 58 -16.50 1.31 -0.69
C THR A 58 -15.71 0.02 -0.87
N LEU A 59 -14.66 -0.18 -0.06
CA LEU A 59 -13.82 -1.38 -0.15
C LEU A 59 -14.62 -2.63 0.23
N TYR A 60 -15.34 -2.59 1.35
CA TYR A 60 -16.10 -3.72 1.88
C TYR A 60 -17.21 -4.12 0.91
N HIS A 61 -17.90 -3.13 0.34
CA HIS A 61 -18.88 -3.35 -0.72
C HIS A 61 -18.28 -4.07 -1.94
N LYS A 62 -17.07 -3.68 -2.39
CA LYS A 62 -16.41 -4.26 -3.57
C LYS A 62 -15.72 -5.61 -3.31
N CYS A 63 -15.49 -6.00 -2.06
CA CYS A 63 -14.99 -7.33 -1.70
C CYS A 63 -16.05 -8.25 -1.08
N SER A 64 -17.29 -7.78 -0.98
CA SER A 64 -18.43 -8.54 -0.47
C SER A 64 -18.77 -9.70 -1.41
N THR A 65 -19.21 -10.82 -0.86
CA THR A 65 -19.70 -11.98 -1.60
C THR A 65 -21.03 -12.44 -1.03
N ASP A 66 -21.72 -13.35 -1.72
CA ASP A 66 -22.96 -13.95 -1.19
C ASP A 66 -22.70 -14.74 0.10
N ASP A 67 -21.56 -15.45 0.18
CA ASP A 67 -21.15 -16.21 1.37
C ASP A 67 -20.68 -15.32 2.52
N GLU A 68 -20.03 -14.19 2.22
CA GLU A 68 -19.48 -13.24 3.19
C GLU A 68 -19.92 -11.80 2.85
N PRO A 69 -21.19 -11.44 3.16
CA PRO A 69 -21.71 -10.11 2.87
C PRO A 69 -21.13 -9.06 3.82
N ARG A 70 -20.39 -8.10 3.28
CA ARG A 70 -19.67 -7.04 4.02
C ARG A 70 -20.20 -5.66 3.69
N HIS A 71 -21.36 -5.31 4.27
CA HIS A 71 -22.04 -4.02 4.04
C HIS A 71 -22.23 -3.20 5.31
N GLU A 72 -21.51 -3.50 6.39
CA GLU A 72 -21.66 -2.88 7.72
C GLU A 72 -21.40 -1.37 7.75
N TYR A 73 -20.56 -0.87 6.84
CA TYR A 73 -20.26 0.56 6.72
C TYR A 73 -21.13 1.28 5.68
N CYS A 74 -21.93 0.53 4.89
CA CYS A 74 -22.83 1.13 3.93
C CYS A 74 -24.02 1.79 4.66
N PRO A 75 -24.55 2.91 4.14
CA PRO A 75 -25.77 3.51 4.67
C PRO A 75 -26.91 2.48 4.66
N GLN A 76 -27.75 2.49 5.69
CA GLN A 76 -28.89 1.58 5.79
C GLN A 76 -30.14 2.21 5.19
N GLY A 77 -31.06 1.38 4.72
CA GLY A 77 -32.38 1.80 4.24
C GLY A 77 -32.51 1.87 2.71
N PRO A 78 -33.73 2.15 2.22
CA PRO A 78 -34.05 2.14 0.79
C PRO A 78 -33.33 3.25 0.00
N GLU A 79 -32.97 4.34 0.67
CA GLU A 79 -32.20 5.46 0.09
C GLU A 79 -30.68 5.20 0.07
N SER A 80 -30.24 4.00 0.46
CA SER A 80 -28.83 3.64 0.39
C SER A 80 -28.36 3.56 -1.06
N TRP A 81 -27.13 4.00 -1.33
CA TRP A 81 -26.50 3.73 -2.62
C TRP A 81 -26.06 2.26 -2.75
N CYS A 82 -26.05 1.49 -1.65
CA CYS A 82 -25.70 0.09 -1.65
C CYS A 82 -26.93 -0.77 -1.95
N SER A 83 -26.94 -1.42 -3.11
CA SER A 83 -28.07 -2.25 -3.57
C SER A 83 -28.40 -3.39 -2.60
N TRP A 84 -27.40 -3.95 -1.91
CA TRP A 84 -27.63 -4.95 -0.86
C TRP A 84 -28.41 -4.38 0.33
N GLN A 85 -28.07 -3.16 0.79
CA GLN A 85 -28.80 -2.49 1.87
C GLN A 85 -30.22 -2.09 1.46
N GLN A 86 -30.42 -1.75 0.18
CA GLN A 86 -31.75 -1.52 -0.38
C GLN A 86 -32.58 -2.82 -0.38
N GLY A 87 -32.01 -3.93 -0.85
CA GLY A 87 -32.65 -5.25 -0.83
C GLY A 87 -32.98 -5.72 0.59
N LYS A 88 -32.09 -5.45 1.54
CA LYS A 88 -32.34 -5.70 2.98
C LYS A 88 -33.52 -4.90 3.52
N ALA A 89 -33.64 -3.63 3.13
CA ALA A 89 -34.76 -2.79 3.56
C ALA A 89 -36.09 -3.20 2.89
N ALA A 90 -36.04 -3.70 1.67
CA ALA A 90 -37.20 -4.18 0.90
C ALA A 90 -37.61 -5.63 1.22
N GLY A 91 -36.75 -6.39 1.90
CA GLY A 91 -36.98 -7.81 2.18
C GLY A 91 -36.73 -8.74 0.98
N THR A 92 -35.91 -8.31 0.01
CA THR A 92 -35.64 -9.04 -1.25
C THR A 92 -34.21 -9.61 -1.33
N LEU A 93 -33.59 -9.90 -0.18
CA LEU A 93 -32.21 -10.41 -0.13
C LEU A 93 -32.06 -11.81 -0.75
N ASP A 94 -33.10 -12.63 -0.74
CA ASP A 94 -33.06 -14.00 -1.27
C ASP A 94 -32.86 -14.04 -2.80
N GLU A 95 -33.12 -12.93 -3.48
CA GLU A 95 -32.94 -12.75 -4.93
C GLU A 95 -31.68 -11.92 -5.27
N TYR A 96 -30.93 -11.48 -4.26
CA TYR A 96 -29.76 -10.64 -4.47
C TYR A 96 -28.52 -11.49 -4.80
N GLU A 97 -27.83 -11.13 -5.86
CA GLU A 97 -26.55 -11.72 -6.24
C GLU A 97 -25.46 -10.64 -6.22
N HIS A 98 -24.34 -10.92 -5.56
CA HIS A 98 -23.21 -10.00 -5.54
C HIS A 98 -22.48 -9.93 -6.88
N ASP A 99 -22.01 -8.73 -7.21
CA ASP A 99 -21.00 -8.57 -8.25
C ASP A 99 -19.74 -9.36 -7.90
N LYS A 100 -18.96 -9.74 -8.93
CA LYS A 100 -17.68 -10.42 -8.72
C LYS A 100 -16.77 -9.57 -7.83
N PRO A 101 -16.25 -10.13 -6.72
CA PRO A 101 -15.42 -9.38 -5.80
C PRO A 101 -14.09 -8.98 -6.44
N LEU A 102 -13.44 -7.99 -5.85
CA LEU A 102 -12.05 -7.64 -6.14
C LEU A 102 -11.13 -8.86 -5.95
N HIS A 103 -10.07 -8.93 -6.76
CA HIS A 103 -9.04 -9.95 -6.58
C HIS A 103 -8.32 -9.77 -5.24
N ASP A 104 -7.97 -10.88 -4.59
CA ASP A 104 -7.33 -10.89 -3.27
C ASP A 104 -6.07 -10.01 -3.22
N ASP A 105 -5.26 -10.01 -4.27
CA ASP A 105 -4.06 -9.16 -4.36
C ASP A 105 -4.39 -7.66 -4.27
N VAL A 106 -5.52 -7.23 -4.83
CA VAL A 106 -5.97 -5.83 -4.78
C VAL A 106 -6.45 -5.51 -3.37
N ILE A 107 -7.20 -6.42 -2.75
CA ILE A 107 -7.68 -6.29 -1.37
C ILE A 107 -6.48 -6.23 -0.41
N ALA A 108 -5.48 -7.10 -0.60
CA ALA A 108 -4.25 -7.13 0.17
C ALA A 108 -3.43 -5.83 0.01
N ALA A 109 -3.35 -5.29 -1.21
CA ALA A 109 -2.69 -4.01 -1.44
C ALA A 109 -3.37 -2.85 -0.68
N PHE A 110 -4.71 -2.85 -0.59
CA PHE A 110 -5.44 -1.89 0.24
C PHE A 110 -5.24 -2.14 1.75
N ALA A 111 -5.16 -3.39 2.18
CA ALA A 111 -4.91 -3.75 3.58
C ALA A 111 -3.51 -3.32 4.05
N LEU A 112 -2.49 -3.34 3.19
CA LEU A 112 -1.16 -2.82 3.51
C LEU A 112 -1.19 -1.31 3.83
N CYS A 113 -2.05 -0.54 3.17
CA CYS A 113 -2.22 0.89 3.47
C CYS A 113 -2.82 1.15 4.88
N VAL A 114 -3.46 0.15 5.49
CA VAL A 114 -4.10 0.26 6.82
C VAL A 114 -3.05 0.30 7.94
N GLY A 115 -1.89 -0.33 7.72
CA GLY A 115 -0.75 -0.29 8.62
C GLY A 115 0.05 1.02 8.59
N GLY A 116 -0.39 2.03 7.81
CA GLY A 116 0.34 3.28 7.61
C GLY A 116 1.50 3.15 6.61
N PHE A 117 1.63 2.01 5.92
CA PHE A 117 2.62 1.83 4.87
C PHE A 117 2.20 2.63 3.63
N THR A 118 3.03 3.61 3.24
CA THR A 118 2.72 4.46 2.09
C THR A 118 2.84 3.66 0.79
N GLN A 119 1.98 3.95 -0.19
CA GLN A 119 2.08 3.43 -1.57
C GLN A 119 3.41 3.79 -2.26
N ASN A 120 4.23 4.65 -1.65
CA ASN A 120 5.43 5.22 -2.26
C ASN A 120 6.78 4.60 -1.84
N ALA A 121 6.76 3.43 -1.20
CA ALA A 121 7.98 2.67 -0.95
C ALA A 121 8.73 2.38 -2.26
N ASN A 122 8.00 2.16 -3.36
CA ASN A 122 8.57 1.85 -4.66
C ASN A 122 9.38 3.00 -5.26
N GLU A 123 8.97 4.27 -5.14
CA GLU A 123 9.82 5.37 -5.64
C GLU A 123 11.10 5.50 -4.82
N ILE A 124 11.04 5.31 -3.51
CA ILE A 124 12.22 5.39 -2.63
C ILE A 124 13.19 4.24 -2.92
N PHE A 125 12.67 3.01 -3.07
CA PHE A 125 13.48 1.84 -3.42
C PHE A 125 14.12 1.98 -4.82
N ASN A 126 13.32 2.37 -5.82
CA ASN A 126 13.82 2.60 -7.17
C ASN A 126 14.86 3.72 -7.19
N ASN A 127 14.69 4.79 -6.40
CA ASN A 127 15.69 5.85 -6.27
C ASN A 127 17.03 5.28 -5.75
N ASN A 128 17.03 4.41 -4.74
CA ASN A 128 18.25 3.75 -4.27
C ASN A 128 18.94 2.93 -5.38
N ILE A 129 18.18 2.20 -6.20
CA ILE A 129 18.72 1.48 -7.36
C ILE A 129 19.38 2.46 -8.34
N TRP A 130 18.65 3.51 -8.76
CA TRP A 130 19.14 4.45 -9.78
C TRP A 130 20.28 5.34 -9.29
N ARG A 131 20.40 5.55 -7.97
CA ARG A 131 21.53 6.25 -7.36
C ARG A 131 22.83 5.46 -7.51
N ILE A 132 22.75 4.13 -7.45
CA ILE A 132 23.91 3.24 -7.55
C ILE A 132 24.19 2.85 -9.01
N ALA A 133 23.14 2.54 -9.78
CA ALA A 133 23.21 2.19 -11.19
C ALA A 133 22.32 3.12 -12.03
N PRO A 134 22.81 4.30 -12.46
CA PRO A 134 22.02 5.25 -13.23
C PRO A 134 21.51 4.66 -14.54
N LYS A 135 20.26 5.00 -14.91
CA LYS A 135 19.61 4.55 -16.15
C LYS A 135 20.32 4.96 -17.44
N SER A 136 21.22 5.94 -17.36
CA SER A 136 22.02 6.42 -18.49
C SER A 136 23.11 5.45 -18.93
N HIS A 137 23.37 4.39 -18.15
CA HIS A 137 24.40 3.40 -18.45
C HIS A 137 23.80 2.00 -18.50
N ASN A 138 24.16 1.23 -19.51
CA ASN A 138 23.78 -0.17 -19.61
C ASN A 138 24.62 -1.01 -18.63
N GLY A 139 23.98 -1.54 -17.60
CA GLY A 139 24.56 -2.54 -16.69
C GLY A 139 24.20 -3.96 -17.13
N GLY A 140 25.14 -4.89 -17.07
CA GLY A 140 24.85 -6.32 -17.22
C GLY A 140 23.99 -6.83 -16.06
N ALA A 141 23.26 -7.95 -16.26
CA ALA A 141 22.33 -8.50 -15.28
C ALA A 141 22.94 -8.74 -13.87
N VAL A 142 24.22 -9.10 -13.82
CA VAL A 142 24.97 -9.27 -12.57
C VAL A 142 25.08 -7.96 -11.79
N ILE A 143 25.40 -6.85 -12.48
CA ILE A 143 25.51 -5.52 -11.86
C ILE A 143 24.13 -5.09 -11.34
N THR A 144 23.08 -5.27 -12.15
CA THR A 144 21.71 -4.95 -11.73
C THR A 144 21.29 -5.71 -10.49
N ASN A 145 21.60 -7.01 -10.41
CA ASN A 145 21.31 -7.82 -9.22
C ASN A 145 22.07 -7.34 -7.99
N ILE A 146 23.37 -7.05 -8.12
CA ILE A 146 24.18 -6.52 -7.00
C ILE A 146 23.58 -5.19 -6.52
N THR A 147 23.28 -4.27 -7.45
CA THR A 147 22.67 -2.99 -7.12
C THR A 147 21.31 -3.15 -6.43
N ALA A 148 20.46 -4.06 -6.90
CA ALA A 148 19.17 -4.33 -6.27
C ALA A 148 19.31 -4.85 -4.84
N ASN A 149 20.26 -5.75 -4.59
CA ASN A 149 20.55 -6.26 -3.24
C ASN A 149 21.06 -5.15 -2.32
N ILE A 150 22.01 -4.33 -2.78
CA ILE A 150 22.51 -3.17 -2.00
C ILE A 150 21.38 -2.19 -1.70
N ALA A 151 20.55 -1.88 -2.70
CA ALA A 151 19.41 -0.99 -2.54
C ALA A 151 18.39 -1.53 -1.52
N ALA A 152 18.18 -2.85 -1.47
CA ALA A 152 17.31 -3.48 -0.48
C ALA A 152 17.85 -3.36 0.95
N CYS A 153 19.15 -3.60 1.15
CA CYS A 153 19.79 -3.39 2.45
C CYS A 153 19.62 -1.94 2.91
N VAL A 154 19.97 -0.99 2.05
CA VAL A 154 19.91 0.45 2.38
C VAL A 154 18.47 0.94 2.60
N PHE A 155 17.51 0.38 1.87
CA PHE A 155 16.09 0.70 2.07
C PHE A 155 15.61 0.25 3.46
N ASN A 156 16.03 -0.94 3.90
CA ASN A 156 15.57 -1.55 5.14
C ASN A 156 16.31 -1.00 6.38
N GLU A 157 17.63 -0.87 6.33
CA GLU A 157 18.48 -0.57 7.48
C GLU A 157 19.16 0.80 7.42
N GLY A 158 19.02 1.53 6.31
CA GLY A 158 19.65 2.84 6.11
C GLY A 158 21.05 2.80 5.51
N ALA A 159 21.70 3.95 5.45
CA ALA A 159 23.05 4.10 4.89
C ALA A 159 24.10 3.29 5.66
N SER A 160 23.84 2.95 6.93
CA SER A 160 24.68 2.06 7.73
C SER A 160 24.97 0.69 7.07
N SER A 161 24.07 0.19 6.20
CA SER A 161 24.31 -1.05 5.45
C SER A 161 25.52 -0.98 4.52
N TYR A 162 25.86 0.20 3.99
CA TYR A 162 27.08 0.36 3.19
C TYR A 162 28.32 -0.01 4.00
N MET A 163 28.35 0.37 5.28
CA MET A 163 29.46 0.02 6.18
C MET A 163 29.54 -1.49 6.41
N GLN A 164 28.41 -2.16 6.63
CA GLN A 164 28.39 -3.62 6.79
C GLN A 164 28.92 -4.32 5.53
N ILE A 165 28.46 -3.91 4.35
CA ILE A 165 28.91 -4.47 3.07
C ILE A 165 30.41 -4.22 2.86
N MET A 166 30.89 -3.01 3.14
CA MET A 166 32.33 -2.69 3.04
C MET A 166 33.18 -3.53 3.99
N HIS A 167 32.70 -3.76 5.22
CA HIS A 167 33.37 -4.62 6.19
C HIS A 167 33.51 -6.05 5.68
N GLU A 168 32.43 -6.65 5.16
CA GLU A 168 32.44 -8.00 4.60
C GLU A 168 33.35 -8.13 3.36
N LEU A 169 33.49 -7.05 2.58
CA LEU A 169 34.43 -6.98 1.47
C LEU A 169 35.89 -6.74 1.89
N GLY A 170 36.17 -6.65 3.19
CA GLY A 170 37.51 -6.38 3.72
C GLY A 170 38.00 -4.94 3.50
N ILE A 171 37.08 -4.01 3.21
CA ILE A 171 37.41 -2.59 3.00
C ILE A 171 37.53 -1.91 4.37
N LYS A 172 38.65 -1.22 4.59
CA LYS A 172 38.88 -0.48 5.83
C LYS A 172 37.98 0.76 5.89
N ILE A 173 37.10 0.79 6.89
CA ILE A 173 36.14 1.88 7.08
C ILE A 173 36.77 2.99 7.93
N GLY A 174 36.82 4.20 7.38
CA GLY A 174 37.27 5.40 8.08
C GLY A 174 36.16 6.09 8.87
N ARG A 175 36.54 7.05 9.74
CA ARG A 175 35.60 7.87 10.50
C ARG A 175 34.68 8.69 9.59
N ASP A 176 35.21 9.23 8.50
CA ASP A 176 34.44 10.06 7.55
C ASP A 176 33.30 9.27 6.90
N CYS A 177 33.53 7.99 6.55
CA CYS A 177 32.48 7.13 5.98
C CYS A 177 31.33 6.92 6.97
N ARG A 178 31.65 6.72 8.25
CA ARG A 178 30.65 6.61 9.32
C ARG A 178 29.83 7.89 9.45
N THR A 179 30.50 9.04 9.55
CA THR A 179 29.83 10.33 9.66
C THR A 179 28.92 10.61 8.46
N ILE A 180 29.36 10.30 7.24
CA ILE A 180 28.53 10.45 6.04
C ILE A 180 27.28 9.56 6.12
N CYS A 181 27.41 8.30 6.54
CA CYS A 181 26.27 7.40 6.67
C CYS A 181 25.28 7.90 7.75
N GLU A 182 25.79 8.31 8.91
CA GLU A 182 25.00 8.86 10.01
C GLU A 182 24.23 10.12 9.57
N THR A 183 24.90 11.08 8.93
CA THR A 183 24.25 12.30 8.41
C THR A 183 23.20 12.00 7.34
N GLN A 184 23.44 11.01 6.46
CA GLN A 184 22.43 10.61 5.46
C GLN A 184 21.20 9.99 6.11
N ASP A 185 21.39 9.15 7.13
CA ASP A 185 20.29 8.52 7.85
C ASP A 185 19.50 9.54 8.68
N GLU A 186 20.17 10.50 9.33
CA GLU A 186 19.54 11.61 10.05
C GLU A 186 18.68 12.45 9.11
N ALA A 187 19.24 12.91 7.98
CA ALA A 187 18.48 13.67 6.98
C ALA A 187 17.29 12.88 6.40
N ARG A 188 17.44 11.55 6.25
CA ARG A 188 16.34 10.67 5.81
C ARG A 188 15.20 10.66 6.83
N ILE A 189 15.52 10.57 8.13
CA ILE A 189 14.54 10.61 9.21
C ILE A 189 13.85 11.97 9.26
N ASP A 190 14.60 13.07 9.20
CA ASP A 190 14.05 14.43 9.18
C ASP A 190 13.05 14.63 8.03
N ILE A 191 13.43 14.21 6.82
CA ILE A 191 12.54 14.29 5.65
C ILE A 191 11.29 13.42 5.86
N ALA A 192 11.43 12.24 6.47
CA ALA A 192 10.30 11.35 6.74
C ALA A 192 9.34 12.00 7.76
N GLU A 193 9.85 12.63 8.81
CA GLU A 193 9.07 13.37 9.80
C GLU A 193 8.36 14.57 9.18
N ILE A 194 9.07 15.38 8.39
CA ILE A 194 8.48 16.50 7.63
C ILE A 194 7.34 16.00 6.74
N ARG A 195 7.57 14.92 5.97
CA ARG A 195 6.53 14.32 5.11
C ARG A 195 5.34 13.79 5.90
N ALA A 196 5.58 13.20 7.07
CA ALA A 196 4.53 12.72 7.95
C ALA A 196 3.68 13.88 8.49
N LEU A 197 4.32 14.97 8.92
CA LEU A 197 3.66 16.21 9.35
C LEU A 197 2.87 16.84 8.21
N ASP A 198 3.44 16.92 7.03
CA ASP A 198 2.81 17.43 5.81
C ASP A 198 1.55 16.64 5.42
N ALA A 199 1.58 15.31 5.62
CA ALA A 199 0.47 14.42 5.32
C ALA A 199 -0.71 14.57 6.31
N THR A 200 -0.50 15.21 7.46
CA THR A 200 -1.56 15.50 8.42
C THR A 200 -2.66 16.37 7.81
N ARG A 201 -3.83 16.41 8.43
CA ARG A 201 -4.93 17.28 8.00
C ARG A 201 -4.51 18.75 8.06
N GLU A 202 -3.82 19.14 9.13
CA GLU A 202 -3.36 20.51 9.37
C GLU A 202 -2.29 20.93 8.36
N GLY A 203 -1.28 20.07 8.10
CA GLY A 203 -0.27 20.31 7.07
C GLY A 203 -0.88 20.49 5.68
N ARG A 204 -1.90 19.68 5.34
CA ARG A 204 -2.65 19.82 4.07
C ARG A 204 -3.48 21.11 4.00
N ILE A 205 -4.02 21.59 5.11
CA ILE A 205 -4.78 22.86 5.15
C ILE A 205 -3.83 24.05 5.02
N ASN A 206 -2.69 24.04 5.70
CA ASN A 206 -1.71 25.13 5.65
C ASN A 206 -1.14 25.32 4.24
N ARG A 207 -0.82 24.24 3.52
CA ARG A 207 -0.38 24.31 2.11
C ARG A 207 -1.41 24.86 1.13
N ARG A 208 -2.70 24.84 1.47
CA ARG A 208 -3.76 25.42 0.63
C ARG A 208 -4.03 26.89 0.93
N ARG A 209 -3.46 27.40 2.03
CA ARG A 209 -3.68 28.77 2.52
C ARG A 209 -2.48 29.71 2.27
N GLY A 210 -1.30 29.15 2.03
CA GLY A 210 -0.12 29.88 1.53
C GLY A 210 -0.01 29.75 0.02
#